data_AF-A0A022MH38-F1
#
_entry.id   AF-A0A022MH38-F1
#
_cell.length_a   1.000
_cell.length_b   1.000
_cell.length_c   1.000
_cell.angle_alpha   90.00
_cell.angle_beta   90.00
_cell.angle_gamma   90.00
#
_symmetry.space_group_name_H-M   'P 1'
#
loop_
_entity.id
_entity.type
_entity.pdbx_description
1 polymer ?
#
loop_
_entity_poly.entity_id
_entity_poly.type
_entity_poly.pdbx_seq_one_letter_code
_entity_poly.pdbx_strand_id
1 'polypeptide(L)'
;LAARLATAAVEALGGDPAGFGPLLAAAEILHTGSLIVDDVQDGAVRRRGAPAAHVEFGLAAALNAGTAAYFSLDRVLPDLSRDPLTQVAMYRSFMAALRSAHAGQGLDIAGHREAMDSAAATGDARPVLEAVRLTHRLKSGAPVRCLMELVAHTCGTDDALHRALARYGEAVGTAYQITDDVQDLTGVVRDGAPTKLIGEDLRNGKVTMPLAHAVALLPRTELTALWQSVRTPGADPGTVREAITALASSGALRAAREEADHLVERAWTALSPTCPRPGPPPACTPSAARPYAAAASPEGGTKNTPSDRVPAHQRGWKKWSLGESNP
;
A
#
# COMPACT_ATOMS: atom_id res chain seq x y z
N LEU A 1 2.65 -9.34 -4.04
CA LEU A 1 2.06 -10.24 -3.02
C LEU A 1 0.55 -10.29 -3.15
N ALA A 2 -0.12 -9.13 -3.13
CA ALA A 2 -1.57 -9.00 -3.23
C ALA A 2 -2.20 -9.82 -4.38
N ALA A 3 -1.67 -9.72 -5.62
CA ALA A 3 -2.18 -10.51 -6.73
C ALA A 3 -2.06 -12.03 -6.53
N ARG A 4 -0.98 -12.52 -5.90
CA ARG A 4 -0.80 -13.95 -5.59
C ARG A 4 -1.78 -14.41 -4.51
N LEU A 5 -2.00 -13.58 -3.49
CA LEU A 5 -2.98 -13.86 -2.44
C LEU A 5 -4.40 -13.95 -3.03
N ALA A 6 -4.78 -13.02 -3.90
CA ALA A 6 -6.08 -13.05 -4.58
C ALA A 6 -6.22 -14.26 -5.49
N THR A 7 -5.18 -14.62 -6.24
CA THR A 7 -5.16 -15.83 -7.06
C THR A 7 -5.40 -17.09 -6.21
N ALA A 8 -4.65 -17.25 -5.13
CA ALA A 8 -4.81 -18.39 -4.22
C ALA A 8 -6.20 -18.43 -3.57
N ALA A 9 -6.77 -17.27 -3.23
CA ALA A 9 -8.13 -17.19 -2.70
C ALA A 9 -9.17 -17.63 -3.75
N VAL A 10 -9.04 -17.20 -5.01
CA VAL A 10 -9.91 -17.64 -6.10
C VAL A 10 -9.83 -19.14 -6.31
N GLU A 11 -8.62 -19.70 -6.35
CA GLU A 11 -8.41 -21.15 -6.50
C GLU A 11 -9.01 -21.94 -5.33
N ALA A 12 -8.81 -21.46 -4.09
CA ALA A 12 -9.38 -22.08 -2.90
C ALA A 12 -10.91 -22.06 -2.88
N LEU A 13 -11.53 -21.08 -3.54
CA LEU A 13 -12.98 -20.98 -3.75
C LEU A 13 -13.46 -21.79 -4.96
N GLY A 14 -12.57 -22.47 -5.68
CA GLY A 14 -12.88 -23.25 -6.87
C GLY A 14 -13.18 -22.41 -8.11
N GLY A 15 -12.79 -21.14 -8.12
CA GLY A 15 -12.89 -20.27 -9.29
C GLY A 15 -11.72 -20.46 -10.26
N ASP A 16 -11.89 -20.02 -11.51
CA ASP A 16 -10.83 -19.98 -12.52
C ASP A 16 -10.06 -18.64 -12.42
N PRO A 17 -8.76 -18.64 -12.05
CA PRO A 17 -7.95 -17.43 -11.99
C PRO A 17 -7.87 -16.66 -13.31
N ALA A 18 -8.01 -17.32 -14.46
CA ALA A 18 -7.99 -16.64 -15.75
C ALA A 18 -9.16 -15.64 -15.89
N GLY A 19 -10.31 -15.96 -15.28
CA GLY A 19 -11.46 -15.07 -15.18
C GLY A 19 -11.25 -13.84 -14.30
N PHE A 20 -10.21 -13.84 -13.46
CA PHE A 20 -9.88 -12.77 -12.51
C PHE A 20 -8.79 -11.82 -13.00
N GLY A 21 -8.22 -12.06 -14.19
CA GLY A 21 -7.18 -11.23 -14.79
C GLY A 21 -7.47 -9.71 -14.73
N PRO A 22 -8.67 -9.23 -15.11
CA PRO A 22 -9.02 -7.82 -15.01
C PRO A 22 -8.95 -7.25 -13.58
N LEU A 23 -9.44 -8.00 -12.57
CA LEU A 23 -9.36 -7.58 -11.16
C LEU A 23 -7.90 -7.49 -10.70
N LEU A 24 -7.10 -8.51 -11.00
CA LEU A 24 -5.69 -8.56 -10.63
C LEU A 24 -4.90 -7.42 -11.27
N ALA A 25 -5.17 -7.13 -12.54
CA ALA A 25 -4.58 -6.01 -13.26
C ALA A 25 -4.99 -4.66 -12.64
N ALA A 26 -6.27 -4.45 -12.34
CA ALA A 26 -6.74 -3.23 -11.69
C ALA A 26 -6.11 -3.04 -10.30
N ALA A 27 -6.00 -4.11 -9.50
CA ALA A 27 -5.36 -4.06 -8.19
C ALA A 27 -3.85 -3.72 -8.27
N GLU A 28 -3.11 -4.32 -9.21
CA GLU A 28 -1.69 -4.00 -9.42
C GLU A 28 -1.47 -2.60 -10.00
N ILE A 29 -2.38 -2.12 -10.86
CA ILE A 29 -2.38 -0.73 -11.34
C ILE A 29 -2.60 0.23 -10.17
N LEU A 30 -3.61 -0.03 -9.32
CA LEU A 30 -3.87 0.78 -8.13
C LEU A 30 -2.65 0.80 -7.20
N HIS A 31 -2.08 -0.36 -6.88
CA HIS A 31 -0.89 -0.46 -6.04
C HIS A 31 0.28 0.33 -6.65
N THR A 32 0.54 0.17 -7.95
CA THR A 32 1.58 0.92 -8.66
C THR A 32 1.34 2.42 -8.61
N GLY A 33 0.10 2.87 -8.83
CA GLY A 33 -0.25 4.29 -8.71
C GLY A 33 -0.04 4.85 -7.31
N SER A 34 -0.39 4.08 -6.28
CA SER A 34 -0.12 4.47 -4.88
C SER A 34 1.38 4.61 -4.60
N LEU A 35 2.22 3.73 -5.14
CA LEU A 35 3.68 3.81 -4.99
C LEU A 35 4.27 5.04 -5.68
N ILE A 36 3.73 5.42 -6.85
CA ILE A 36 4.16 6.65 -7.55
C ILE A 36 3.86 7.89 -6.70
N VAL A 37 2.68 7.95 -6.09
CA VAL A 37 2.29 9.07 -5.22
C VAL A 37 3.12 9.06 -3.93
N ASP A 38 3.32 7.89 -3.32
CA ASP A 38 4.15 7.69 -2.13
C ASP A 38 5.62 8.11 -2.38
N ASP A 39 6.20 7.74 -3.52
CA ASP A 39 7.56 8.15 -3.92
C ASP A 39 7.71 9.68 -3.99
N VAL A 40 6.67 10.38 -4.47
CA VAL A 40 6.65 11.86 -4.49
C VAL A 40 6.58 12.43 -3.08
N GLN A 41 5.75 11.84 -2.21
CA GLN A 41 5.56 12.31 -0.84
C GLN A 41 6.82 12.10 0.02
N ASP A 42 7.50 10.97 -0.16
CA ASP A 42 8.72 10.62 0.56
C ASP A 42 10.00 11.21 -0.08
N GLY A 43 9.89 11.82 -1.28
CA GLY A 43 11.04 12.33 -2.03
C GLY A 43 12.00 11.22 -2.49
N ALA A 44 11.49 10.00 -2.66
CA ALA A 44 12.29 8.83 -2.99
C ALA A 44 12.80 8.90 -4.44
N VAL A 45 14.11 8.95 -4.63
CA VAL A 45 14.71 9.11 -5.98
C VAL A 45 14.78 7.80 -6.79
N ARG A 46 14.54 6.65 -6.15
CA ARG A 46 14.61 5.31 -6.77
C ARG A 46 13.48 4.41 -6.29
N ARG A 47 12.98 3.57 -7.20
CA ARG A 47 11.99 2.52 -6.90
C ARG A 47 12.35 1.26 -7.70
N ARG A 48 12.43 0.12 -7.00
CA ARG A 48 12.74 -1.20 -7.60
C ARG A 48 14.01 -1.19 -8.49
N GLY A 49 15.06 -0.48 -8.04
CA GLY A 49 16.35 -0.38 -8.75
C GLY A 49 16.42 0.68 -9.86
N ALA A 50 15.29 1.23 -10.31
CA ALA A 50 15.21 2.27 -11.33
C ALA A 50 14.97 3.67 -10.72
N PRO A 51 15.18 4.78 -11.46
CA PRO A 51 14.72 6.10 -11.06
C PRO A 51 13.22 6.11 -10.76
N ALA A 52 12.80 6.82 -9.71
CA ALA A 52 11.38 6.98 -9.41
C ALA A 52 10.67 7.78 -10.52
N ALA A 53 9.36 7.56 -10.69
CA ALA A 53 8.60 8.14 -11.81
C ALA A 53 8.66 9.68 -11.85
N HIS A 54 8.71 10.35 -10.69
CA HIS A 54 8.81 11.81 -10.65
C HIS A 54 10.21 12.35 -10.99
N VAL A 55 11.24 11.50 -10.86
CA VAL A 55 12.61 11.81 -11.29
C VAL A 55 12.72 11.67 -12.80
N GLU A 56 12.17 10.58 -13.35
CA GLU A 56 12.27 10.25 -14.78
C GLU A 56 11.35 11.13 -15.64
N PHE A 57 10.09 11.29 -15.23
CA PHE A 57 9.04 11.90 -16.05
C PHE A 57 8.55 13.26 -15.51
N GLY A 58 9.11 13.70 -14.39
CA GLY A 58 8.73 14.94 -13.72
C GLY A 58 7.49 14.81 -12.81
N LEU A 59 7.39 15.75 -11.87
CA LEU A 59 6.38 15.75 -10.81
C LEU A 59 4.93 15.72 -11.33
N ALA A 60 4.62 16.56 -12.32
CA ALA A 60 3.26 16.68 -12.86
C ALA A 60 2.77 15.38 -13.51
N ALA A 61 3.63 14.74 -14.31
CA ALA A 61 3.30 13.48 -14.98
C ALA A 61 3.14 12.34 -13.96
N ALA A 62 4.04 12.26 -12.96
CA ALA A 62 3.97 11.27 -11.91
C ALA A 62 2.67 11.37 -11.09
N LEU A 63 2.31 12.57 -10.63
CA LEU A 63 1.06 12.77 -9.87
C LEU A 63 -0.18 12.44 -10.70
N ASN A 64 -0.21 12.85 -11.97
CA ASN A 64 -1.35 12.56 -12.84
C ASN A 64 -1.47 11.05 -13.12
N ALA A 65 -0.36 10.36 -13.40
CA ALA A 65 -0.36 8.92 -13.64
C ALA A 65 -0.72 8.13 -12.38
N GLY A 66 -0.15 8.50 -11.23
CA GLY A 66 -0.42 7.85 -9.95
C GLY A 66 -1.87 7.97 -9.51
N THR A 67 -2.48 9.15 -9.67
CA THR A 67 -3.90 9.38 -9.33
C THR A 67 -4.86 8.79 -10.36
N ALA A 68 -4.49 8.72 -11.65
CA ALA A 68 -5.30 8.04 -12.66
C ALA A 68 -5.53 6.55 -12.36
N ALA A 69 -4.57 5.89 -11.70
CA ALA A 69 -4.69 4.49 -11.28
C ALA A 69 -5.85 4.25 -10.29
N TYR A 70 -6.32 5.28 -9.57
CA TYR A 70 -7.45 5.17 -8.65
C TYR A 70 -8.76 4.87 -9.36
N PHE A 71 -8.85 5.13 -10.67
CA PHE A 71 -10.04 4.86 -11.47
C PHE A 71 -10.00 3.48 -12.15
N SER A 72 -9.01 2.64 -11.84
CA SER A 72 -8.81 1.34 -12.49
C SER A 72 -9.96 0.36 -12.30
N LEU A 73 -10.58 0.31 -11.11
CA LEU A 73 -11.70 -0.62 -10.85
C LEU A 73 -12.90 -0.33 -11.76
N ASP A 74 -13.22 0.95 -12.00
CA ASP A 74 -14.35 1.35 -12.83
C ASP A 74 -14.27 0.77 -14.27
N ARG A 75 -13.05 0.62 -14.80
CA ARG A 75 -12.80 0.06 -16.13
C ARG A 75 -13.10 -1.43 -16.23
N VAL A 76 -12.93 -2.17 -15.13
CA VAL A 76 -13.07 -3.63 -15.12
C VAL A 76 -14.36 -4.12 -14.47
N LEU A 77 -15.06 -3.24 -13.75
CA LEU A 77 -16.27 -3.58 -12.99
C LEU A 77 -17.35 -4.32 -13.81
N PRO A 78 -17.64 -3.95 -15.09
CA PRO A 78 -18.61 -4.68 -15.91
C PRO A 78 -18.18 -6.11 -16.27
N ASP A 79 -16.88 -6.39 -16.29
CA ASP A 79 -16.32 -7.72 -16.56
C ASP A 79 -16.35 -8.60 -15.30
N LEU A 80 -16.36 -7.99 -14.10
CA LEU A 80 -16.35 -8.71 -12.82
C LEU A 80 -17.75 -9.16 -12.37
N SER A 81 -18.79 -8.39 -12.68
CA SER A 81 -20.18 -8.78 -12.39
C SER A 81 -21.17 -8.05 -13.29
N ARG A 82 -22.25 -8.72 -13.68
CA ARG A 82 -23.39 -8.10 -14.39
C ARG A 82 -24.51 -7.64 -13.47
N ASP A 83 -24.47 -8.03 -12.19
CA ASP A 83 -25.48 -7.64 -11.21
C ASP A 83 -25.20 -6.22 -10.68
N PRO A 84 -26.09 -5.24 -10.90
CA PRO A 84 -25.89 -3.87 -10.45
C PRO A 84 -25.67 -3.73 -8.94
N LEU A 85 -26.31 -4.57 -8.12
CA LEU A 85 -26.15 -4.49 -6.66
C LEU A 85 -24.75 -4.95 -6.23
N THR A 86 -24.25 -6.03 -6.82
CA THR A 86 -22.87 -6.50 -6.63
C THR A 86 -21.85 -5.45 -7.09
N GLN A 87 -22.06 -4.82 -8.25
CA GLN A 87 -21.18 -3.74 -8.73
C GLN A 87 -21.12 -2.57 -7.74
N VAL A 88 -22.28 -2.15 -7.21
CA VAL A 88 -22.34 -1.08 -6.19
C VAL A 88 -21.62 -1.49 -4.91
N ALA A 89 -21.75 -2.75 -4.46
CA ALA A 89 -21.05 -3.26 -3.29
C ALA A 89 -19.52 -3.23 -3.48
N MET A 90 -19.04 -3.77 -4.61
CA MET A 90 -17.62 -3.75 -4.99
C MET A 90 -17.06 -2.31 -5.03
N TYR A 91 -17.79 -1.39 -5.67
CA TYR A 91 -17.36 0.01 -5.76
C TYR A 91 -17.32 0.69 -4.38
N ARG A 92 -18.28 0.39 -3.50
CA ARG A 92 -18.28 0.91 -2.11
C ARG A 92 -17.09 0.41 -1.30
N SER A 93 -16.77 -0.88 -1.37
CA SER A 93 -15.59 -1.47 -0.74
C SER A 93 -14.31 -0.78 -1.23
N PHE A 94 -14.18 -0.62 -2.54
CA PHE A 94 -13.04 0.04 -3.15
C PHE A 94 -12.86 1.49 -2.71
N MET A 95 -13.93 2.29 -2.75
CA MET A 95 -13.88 3.67 -2.30
C MET A 95 -13.60 3.80 -0.80
N ALA A 96 -14.06 2.84 0.02
CA ALA A 96 -13.73 2.78 1.44
C ALA A 96 -12.24 2.47 1.67
N ALA A 97 -11.68 1.56 0.87
CA ALA A 97 -10.26 1.23 0.90
C ALA A 97 -9.39 2.42 0.49
N LEU A 98 -9.76 3.15 -0.58
CA LEU A 98 -9.04 4.36 -0.99
C LEU A 98 -9.02 5.43 0.11
N ARG A 99 -10.17 5.69 0.75
CA ARG A 99 -10.23 6.62 1.89
C ARG A 99 -9.37 6.15 3.06
N SER A 100 -9.43 4.87 3.39
CA SER A 100 -8.62 4.28 4.46
C SER A 100 -7.13 4.40 4.16
N ALA A 101 -6.70 4.05 2.94
CA ALA A 101 -5.32 4.15 2.51
C ALA A 101 -4.78 5.58 2.59
N HIS A 102 -5.56 6.58 2.15
CA HIS A 102 -5.16 7.99 2.27
C HIS A 102 -5.10 8.45 3.73
N ALA A 103 -6.03 8.01 4.59
CA ALA A 103 -5.96 8.30 6.01
C ALA A 103 -4.73 7.67 6.66
N GLY A 104 -4.42 6.41 6.32
CA GLY A 104 -3.20 5.72 6.75
C GLY A 104 -1.93 6.43 6.28
N GLN A 105 -1.88 6.85 5.01
CA GLN A 105 -0.76 7.64 4.49
C GLN A 105 -0.63 8.99 5.21
N GLY A 106 -1.75 9.65 5.51
CA GLY A 106 -1.75 10.89 6.30
C GLY A 106 -1.17 10.69 7.71
N LEU A 107 -1.50 9.57 8.36
CA LEU A 107 -0.93 9.20 9.66
C LEU A 107 0.57 8.89 9.56
N ASP A 108 1.01 8.21 8.51
CA ASP A 108 2.43 7.92 8.26
C ASP A 108 3.25 9.20 8.04
N ILE A 109 2.72 10.14 7.23
CA ILE A 109 3.32 11.46 7.00
C ILE A 109 3.38 12.30 8.27
N ALA A 110 2.30 12.32 9.05
CA ALA A 110 2.27 12.99 10.36
C ALA A 110 3.28 12.35 11.33
N GLY A 111 3.55 11.06 11.15
CA GLY A 111 4.43 10.26 11.99
C GLY A 111 3.84 10.01 13.38
N HIS A 112 4.64 9.39 14.25
CA HIS A 112 4.20 9.01 15.60
C HIS A 112 5.15 9.53 16.69
N ARG A 113 5.83 10.65 16.42
CA ARG A 113 6.86 11.22 17.31
C ARG A 113 6.29 11.66 18.65
N GLU A 114 5.14 12.32 18.68
CA GLU A 114 4.50 12.74 19.94
C GLU A 114 4.11 11.53 20.81
N ALA A 115 3.57 10.49 20.19
CA ALA A 115 3.26 9.24 20.88
C ALA A 115 4.53 8.57 21.43
N MET A 116 5.63 8.59 20.66
CA MET A 116 6.92 8.04 21.09
C MET A 116 7.58 8.88 22.19
N ASP A 117 7.50 10.21 22.12
CA ASP A 117 7.98 11.13 23.17
C ASP A 117 7.26 10.84 24.50
N SER A 118 5.93 10.71 24.46
CA SER A 118 5.11 10.33 25.62
C SER A 118 5.47 8.93 26.13
N ALA A 119 5.63 7.96 25.23
CA ALA A 119 5.99 6.58 25.58
C ALA A 119 7.38 6.50 26.25
N ALA A 120 8.37 7.24 25.76
CA ALA A 120 9.70 7.32 26.40
C ALA A 120 9.64 7.98 27.80
N ALA A 121 8.82 9.02 27.94
CA ALA A 121 8.64 9.74 29.20
C ALA A 121 7.83 8.98 30.26
N THR A 122 6.95 8.07 29.86
CA THR A 122 6.05 7.35 30.78
C THR A 122 6.37 5.86 30.94
N GLY A 123 6.98 5.25 29.92
CA GLY A 123 7.12 3.79 29.80
C GLY A 123 5.86 3.09 29.29
N ASP A 124 4.80 3.82 28.92
CA ASP A 124 3.57 3.24 28.39
C ASP A 124 3.64 3.08 26.86
N ALA A 125 3.78 1.84 26.41
CA ALA A 125 3.87 1.51 24.98
C ALA A 125 2.52 1.57 24.25
N ARG A 126 1.38 1.57 24.97
CA ARG A 126 0.05 1.39 24.35
C ARG A 126 -0.28 2.47 23.31
N PRO A 127 -0.10 3.78 23.58
CA PRO A 127 -0.50 4.81 22.62
C PRO A 127 0.31 4.76 21.32
N VAL A 128 1.62 4.51 21.41
CA VAL A 128 2.49 4.44 20.23
C VAL A 128 2.24 3.16 19.43
N LEU A 129 2.03 2.02 20.09
CA LEU A 129 1.66 0.77 19.41
C LEU A 129 0.30 0.89 18.71
N GLU A 130 -0.70 1.51 19.34
CA GLU A 130 -2.02 1.74 18.73
C GLU A 130 -1.93 2.65 17.50
N ALA A 131 -1.12 3.72 17.57
CA ALA A 131 -0.91 4.62 16.45
C ALA A 131 -0.27 3.91 15.25
N VAL A 132 0.84 3.20 15.46
CA VAL A 132 1.55 2.46 14.40
C VAL A 132 0.64 1.37 13.80
N ARG A 133 -0.08 0.61 14.64
CA ARG A 133 -1.04 -0.42 14.18
C ARG A 133 -2.14 0.18 13.31
N LEU A 134 -2.70 1.33 13.73
CA LEU A 134 -3.74 2.01 12.96
C LEU A 134 -3.21 2.45 11.59
N THR A 135 -2.02 3.05 11.54
CA THR A 135 -1.34 3.43 10.30
C THR A 135 -1.19 2.23 9.37
N HIS A 136 -0.62 1.12 9.84
CA HIS A 136 -0.42 -0.09 9.02
C HIS A 136 -1.73 -0.69 8.53
N ARG A 137 -2.74 -0.79 9.41
CA ARG A 137 -4.06 -1.32 9.05
C ARG A 137 -4.73 -0.46 7.99
N LEU A 138 -4.64 0.86 8.08
CA LEU A 138 -5.28 1.76 7.13
C LEU A 138 -4.50 1.86 5.81
N LYS A 139 -3.17 2.03 5.86
CA LYS A 139 -2.29 2.23 4.69
C LYS A 139 -2.18 0.96 3.85
N SER A 140 -2.06 -0.21 4.48
CA SER A 140 -1.79 -1.48 3.79
C SER A 140 -2.87 -2.54 4.02
N GLY A 141 -3.35 -2.71 5.26
CA GLY A 141 -4.39 -3.69 5.59
C GLY A 141 -5.69 -3.50 4.82
N ALA A 142 -6.23 -2.29 4.79
CA ALA A 142 -7.52 -1.98 4.16
C ALA A 142 -7.52 -2.20 2.62
N PRO A 143 -6.46 -1.82 1.87
CA PRO A 143 -6.34 -2.21 0.46
C PRO A 143 -6.36 -3.72 0.23
N VAL A 144 -5.61 -4.51 1.02
CA VAL A 144 -5.57 -5.97 0.85
C VAL A 144 -6.89 -6.62 1.26
N ARG A 145 -7.54 -6.11 2.32
CA ARG A 145 -8.91 -6.45 2.69
C ARG A 145 -9.88 -6.24 1.53
N CYS A 146 -9.84 -5.06 0.91
CA CYS A 146 -10.70 -4.75 -0.23
C CYS A 146 -10.50 -5.72 -1.39
N LEU A 147 -9.25 -6.09 -1.69
CA LEU A 147 -8.99 -7.10 -2.72
C LEU A 147 -9.67 -8.44 -2.40
N MET A 148 -9.66 -8.87 -1.14
CA MET A 148 -10.38 -10.07 -0.70
C MET A 148 -11.90 -9.92 -0.75
N GLU A 149 -12.45 -8.74 -0.43
CA GLU A 149 -13.88 -8.44 -0.58
C GLU A 149 -14.30 -8.51 -2.05
N LEU A 150 -13.48 -7.97 -2.97
CA LEU A 150 -13.73 -8.05 -4.42
C LEU A 150 -13.70 -9.50 -4.91
N VAL A 151 -12.73 -10.30 -4.46
CA VAL A 151 -12.68 -11.75 -4.75
C VAL A 151 -13.94 -12.45 -4.23
N ALA A 152 -14.32 -12.19 -2.98
CA ALA A 152 -15.48 -12.79 -2.33
C ALA A 152 -16.80 -12.45 -3.05
N HIS A 153 -16.93 -11.23 -3.58
CA HIS A 153 -18.07 -10.82 -4.42
C HIS A 153 -18.08 -11.55 -5.76
N THR A 154 -16.95 -11.60 -6.48
CA THR A 154 -16.89 -12.26 -7.79
C THR A 154 -17.11 -13.78 -7.69
N CYS A 155 -16.64 -14.41 -6.61
CA CYS A 155 -16.86 -15.84 -6.35
C CYS A 155 -18.24 -16.17 -5.74
N GLY A 156 -19.09 -15.19 -5.45
CA GLY A 156 -20.43 -15.42 -4.89
C GLY A 156 -20.42 -16.10 -3.52
N THR A 157 -19.44 -15.78 -2.67
CA THR A 157 -19.33 -16.37 -1.33
C THR A 157 -20.48 -15.98 -0.41
N ASP A 158 -20.77 -16.82 0.59
CA ASP A 158 -21.69 -16.43 1.65
C ASP A 158 -21.09 -15.36 2.56
N ASP A 159 -21.96 -14.75 3.37
CA ASP A 159 -21.66 -13.69 4.31
C ASP A 159 -20.55 -14.03 5.32
N ALA A 160 -20.48 -15.27 5.78
CA ALA A 160 -19.52 -15.70 6.79
C ALA A 160 -18.12 -15.82 6.19
N LEU A 161 -18.02 -16.48 5.04
CA LEU A 161 -16.78 -16.65 4.29
C LEU A 161 -16.28 -15.32 3.73
N HIS A 162 -17.17 -14.47 3.21
CA HIS A 162 -16.83 -13.12 2.77
C HIS A 162 -16.12 -12.33 3.88
N ARG A 163 -16.72 -12.28 5.08
CA ARG A 163 -16.13 -11.56 6.22
C ARG A 163 -14.83 -12.20 6.70
N ALA A 164 -14.70 -13.53 6.62
CA ALA A 164 -13.47 -14.23 7.01
C ALA A 164 -12.31 -13.91 6.04
N LEU A 165 -12.58 -13.94 4.72
CA LEU A 165 -11.61 -13.56 3.68
C LEU A 165 -11.17 -12.11 3.83
N ALA A 166 -12.11 -11.19 4.04
CA ALA A 166 -11.82 -9.77 4.26
C ALA A 166 -10.88 -9.56 5.46
N ARG A 167 -11.18 -10.20 6.60
CA ARG A 167 -10.32 -10.13 7.81
C ARG A 167 -8.94 -10.73 7.58
N TYR A 168 -8.86 -11.85 6.86
CA TYR A 168 -7.58 -12.47 6.51
C TYR A 168 -6.74 -11.55 5.62
N GLY A 169 -7.34 -10.94 4.60
CA GLY A 169 -6.67 -9.92 3.77
C GLY A 169 -6.15 -8.74 4.58
N GLU A 170 -6.96 -8.19 5.50
CA GLU A 170 -6.54 -7.10 6.37
C GLU A 170 -5.33 -7.47 7.24
N ALA A 171 -5.36 -8.67 7.83
CA ALA A 171 -4.30 -9.19 8.67
C ALA A 171 -2.99 -9.38 7.88
N VAL A 172 -3.06 -9.97 6.69
CA VAL A 172 -1.89 -10.15 5.80
C VAL A 172 -1.30 -8.81 5.39
N GLY A 173 -2.12 -7.85 4.97
CA GLY A 173 -1.64 -6.51 4.59
C GLY A 173 -0.99 -5.75 5.76
N THR A 174 -1.56 -5.87 6.96
CA THR A 174 -1.01 -5.25 8.17
C THR A 174 0.31 -5.90 8.59
N ALA A 175 0.36 -7.23 8.61
CA ALA A 175 1.55 -8.01 8.95
C ALA A 175 2.70 -7.79 7.95
N TYR A 176 2.38 -7.56 6.67
CA TYR A 176 3.36 -7.20 5.65
C TYR A 176 4.09 -5.90 6.00
N GLN A 177 3.37 -4.86 6.43
CA GLN A 177 4.01 -3.59 6.82
C GLN A 177 4.89 -3.74 8.06
N ILE A 178 4.45 -4.50 9.07
CA ILE A 178 5.28 -4.82 10.23
C ILE A 178 6.55 -5.58 9.82
N THR A 179 6.44 -6.48 8.86
CA THR A 179 7.59 -7.24 8.33
C THR A 179 8.55 -6.33 7.58
N ASP A 180 8.04 -5.39 6.77
CA ASP A 180 8.85 -4.38 6.08
C ASP A 180 9.61 -3.48 7.07
N ASP A 181 8.98 -3.06 8.17
CA ASP A 181 9.65 -2.30 9.25
C ASP A 181 10.83 -3.08 9.86
N VAL A 182 10.66 -4.40 10.09
CA VAL A 182 11.74 -5.26 10.61
C VAL A 182 12.85 -5.40 9.56
N GLN A 183 12.47 -5.57 8.30
CA GLN A 183 13.40 -5.72 7.17
C GLN A 183 14.23 -4.46 6.90
N ASP A 184 13.67 -3.27 7.18
CA ASP A 184 14.43 -2.01 7.14
C ASP A 184 15.65 -2.06 8.05
N LEU A 185 15.52 -2.68 9.23
CA LEU A 185 16.59 -2.76 10.23
C LEU A 185 17.57 -3.91 10.01
N THR A 186 17.12 -5.03 9.41
CA THR A 186 18.00 -6.17 9.12
C THR A 186 18.67 -6.08 7.75
N GLY A 187 18.17 -5.21 6.88
CA GLY A 187 18.55 -5.12 5.48
C GLY A 187 17.90 -6.19 4.61
N VAL A 188 17.69 -5.85 3.34
CA VAL A 188 17.20 -6.77 2.30
C VAL A 188 18.16 -6.71 1.12
N VAL A 189 18.67 -7.88 0.74
CA VAL A 189 19.45 -8.06 -0.49
C VAL A 189 18.55 -8.73 -1.51
N ARG A 190 18.35 -8.10 -2.67
CA ARG A 190 17.65 -8.69 -3.80
C ARG A 190 18.52 -8.60 -5.04
N ASP A 191 18.65 -9.70 -5.77
CA ASP A 191 19.44 -9.78 -7.00
C ASP A 191 20.90 -9.29 -6.82
N GLY A 192 21.48 -9.56 -5.63
CA GLY A 192 22.86 -9.20 -5.29
C GLY A 192 23.09 -7.73 -4.89
N ALA A 193 22.04 -6.90 -4.85
CA ALA A 193 22.13 -5.50 -4.44
C ALA A 193 21.25 -5.19 -3.20
N PRO A 194 21.68 -4.29 -2.31
CA PRO A 194 20.80 -3.74 -1.28
C PRO A 194 19.65 -2.99 -1.95
N THR A 195 18.41 -3.34 -1.62
CA THR A 195 17.23 -2.68 -2.21
C THR A 195 16.86 -1.37 -1.53
N LYS A 196 17.33 -1.18 -0.29
CA LYS A 196 17.13 0.01 0.55
C LYS A 196 18.35 0.17 1.46
N LEU A 197 18.58 1.38 1.94
CA LEU A 197 19.64 1.65 2.90
C LEU A 197 19.19 1.13 4.28
N ILE A 198 20.03 0.33 4.96
CA ILE A 198 19.66 -0.26 6.26
C ILE A 198 19.39 0.84 7.29
N GLY A 199 18.25 0.74 7.99
CA GLY A 199 17.81 1.69 9.01
C GLY A 199 17.45 3.06 8.45
N GLU A 200 16.92 3.12 7.22
CA GLU A 200 16.48 4.38 6.62
C GLU A 200 15.34 5.02 7.42
N ASP A 201 14.43 4.22 7.98
CA ASP A 201 13.31 4.75 8.76
C ASP A 201 13.81 5.38 10.06
N LEU A 202 14.77 4.76 10.75
CA LEU A 202 15.44 5.34 11.91
C LEU A 202 16.22 6.60 11.54
N ARG A 203 16.95 6.61 10.43
CA ARG A 203 17.67 7.81 9.96
C ARG A 203 16.74 9.00 9.74
N ASN A 204 15.50 8.74 9.30
CA ASN A 204 14.48 9.75 9.06
C ASN A 204 13.65 10.09 10.31
N GLY A 205 13.96 9.48 11.46
CA GLY A 205 13.20 9.64 12.70
C GLY A 205 11.75 9.20 12.58
N LYS A 206 11.48 8.19 11.73
CA LYS A 206 10.20 7.50 11.67
C LYS A 206 10.10 6.54 12.87
N VAL A 207 8.90 6.43 13.42
CA VAL A 207 8.59 5.54 14.55
C VAL A 207 7.89 4.31 13.97
N THR A 208 8.64 3.22 13.88
CA THR A 208 8.18 1.95 13.31
C THR A 208 7.88 0.92 14.40
N MET A 209 7.28 -0.22 14.01
CA MET A 209 6.84 -1.24 14.95
C MET A 209 7.93 -1.75 15.92
N PRO A 210 9.18 -2.00 15.49
CA PRO A 210 10.24 -2.39 16.42
C PRO A 210 10.54 -1.32 17.48
N LEU A 211 10.56 -0.03 17.13
CA LEU A 211 10.80 1.04 18.10
C LEU A 211 9.64 1.15 19.10
N ALA A 212 8.40 0.99 18.65
CA ALA A 212 7.22 1.00 19.51
C ALA A 212 7.24 -0.17 20.52
N HIS A 213 7.65 -1.38 20.11
CA HIS A 213 7.82 -2.53 21.01
C HIS A 213 8.96 -2.32 22.02
N ALA A 214 10.03 -1.64 21.61
CA ALA A 214 11.18 -1.39 22.48
C ALA A 214 10.81 -0.59 23.75
N VAL A 215 9.70 0.15 23.75
CA VAL A 215 9.20 0.88 24.93
C VAL A 215 9.02 -0.04 26.14
N ALA A 216 8.52 -1.26 25.92
CA ALA A 216 8.27 -2.23 26.99
C ALA A 216 9.47 -3.14 27.28
N LEU A 217 10.53 -3.07 26.46
CA LEU A 217 11.63 -4.05 26.46
C LEU A 217 12.97 -3.45 26.88
N LEU A 218 13.16 -2.14 26.71
CA LEU A 218 14.38 -1.44 27.11
C LEU A 218 14.19 -0.73 28.46
N PRO A 219 15.27 -0.60 29.26
CA PRO A 219 15.30 0.35 30.36
C PRO A 219 14.97 1.75 29.88
N ARG A 220 14.17 2.50 30.66
CA ARG A 220 13.66 3.82 30.25
C ARG A 220 14.76 4.82 29.86
N THR A 221 15.90 4.78 30.55
CA THR A 221 17.07 5.63 30.25
C THR A 221 17.68 5.29 28.89
N GLU A 222 17.80 4.02 28.57
CA GLU A 222 18.34 3.54 27.29
C GLU A 222 17.38 3.85 26.14
N LEU A 223 16.09 3.59 26.33
CA LEU A 223 15.04 3.94 25.36
C LEU A 223 15.04 5.44 25.05
N THR A 224 15.14 6.28 26.09
CA THR A 224 15.16 7.74 25.92
C THR A 224 16.40 8.18 25.16
N ALA A 225 17.58 7.66 25.51
CA ALA A 225 18.82 7.98 24.81
C ALA A 225 18.79 7.54 23.34
N LEU A 226 18.32 6.31 23.08
CA LEU A 226 18.10 5.78 21.73
C LEU A 226 17.19 6.71 20.94
N TRP A 227 16.00 7.01 21.46
CA TRP A 227 15.03 7.85 20.76
C TRP A 227 15.59 9.26 20.48
N GLN A 228 16.23 9.92 21.45
CA GLN A 228 16.83 11.24 21.22
C GLN A 228 17.93 11.22 20.15
N SER A 229 18.65 10.10 19.98
CA SER A 229 19.70 9.96 18.96
C SER A 229 19.18 9.86 17.52
N VAL A 230 17.93 9.41 17.34
CA VAL A 230 17.33 9.16 16.01
C VAL A 230 16.06 9.97 15.73
N ARG A 231 15.52 10.73 16.69
CA ARG A 231 14.23 11.46 16.54
C ARG A 231 14.24 12.51 15.43
N THR A 232 15.40 13.05 15.10
CA THR A 232 15.58 14.10 14.11
C THR A 232 16.15 13.48 12.83
N PRO A 233 15.60 13.80 11.64
CA PRO A 233 16.15 13.32 10.39
C PRO A 233 17.64 13.64 10.24
N GLY A 234 18.40 12.69 9.69
CA GLY A 234 19.82 12.87 9.38
C GLY A 234 20.78 12.24 10.39
N ALA A 235 20.33 11.28 11.20
CA ALA A 235 21.23 10.50 12.06
C ALA A 235 22.35 9.83 11.23
N ASP A 236 23.58 9.91 11.74
CA ASP A 236 24.74 9.36 11.05
C ASP A 236 24.73 7.82 11.06
N PRO A 237 25.44 7.15 10.12
CA PRO A 237 25.43 5.70 10.03
C PRO A 237 25.90 4.96 11.29
N GLY A 238 26.75 5.57 12.14
CA GLY A 238 27.17 5.02 13.42
C GLY A 238 26.02 4.96 14.41
N THR A 239 25.38 6.12 14.65
CA THR A 239 24.20 6.24 15.51
C THR A 239 23.07 5.28 15.10
N VAL A 240 22.79 5.18 13.80
CA VAL A 240 21.75 4.25 13.29
C VAL A 240 22.11 2.79 13.59
N ARG A 241 23.38 2.39 13.42
CA ARG A 241 23.81 1.02 13.75
C ARG A 241 23.71 0.70 15.25
N GLU A 242 24.03 1.66 16.11
CA GLU A 242 23.88 1.52 17.56
C GLU A 242 22.41 1.35 17.95
N ALA A 243 21.52 2.17 17.38
CA ALA A 243 20.08 2.04 17.58
C ALA A 243 19.54 0.69 17.11
N ILE A 244 19.95 0.22 15.92
CA ILE A 244 19.59 -1.13 15.42
C ILE A 244 20.06 -2.22 16.39
N THR A 245 21.28 -2.10 16.91
CA THR A 245 21.86 -3.08 17.85
C THR A 245 21.08 -3.12 19.16
N ALA A 246 20.68 -1.97 19.70
CA ALA A 246 19.85 -1.86 20.90
C ALA A 246 18.44 -2.44 20.68
N LEU A 247 17.80 -2.17 19.54
CA LEU A 247 16.50 -2.75 19.18
C LEU A 247 16.58 -4.28 18.99
N ALA A 248 17.66 -4.78 18.39
CA ALA A 248 17.86 -6.21 18.19
C ALA A 248 18.11 -6.93 19.51
N SER A 249 19.01 -6.41 20.35
CA SER A 249 19.39 -7.03 21.64
C SER A 249 18.26 -6.99 22.68
N SER A 250 17.36 -6.01 22.63
CA SER A 250 16.17 -5.96 23.50
C SER A 250 15.08 -6.98 23.12
N GLY A 251 15.19 -7.60 21.93
CA GLY A 251 14.16 -8.49 21.40
C GLY A 251 12.99 -7.77 20.73
N ALA A 252 13.09 -6.46 20.48
CA ALA A 252 12.00 -5.69 19.87
C ALA A 252 11.71 -6.11 18.41
N LEU A 253 12.74 -6.49 17.64
CA LEU A 253 12.56 -7.07 16.30
C LEU A 253 11.79 -8.39 16.35
N ARG A 254 12.09 -9.24 17.36
CA ARG A 254 11.38 -10.51 17.57
C ARG A 254 9.93 -10.27 17.95
N ALA A 255 9.66 -9.34 18.87
CA ALA A 255 8.29 -8.99 19.28
C ALA A 255 7.45 -8.47 18.10
N ALA A 256 8.02 -7.62 17.24
CA ALA A 256 7.36 -7.15 16.02
C ALA A 256 7.03 -8.30 15.07
N ARG A 257 7.96 -9.25 14.87
CA ARG A 257 7.74 -10.43 14.02
C ARG A 257 6.66 -11.35 14.59
N GLU A 258 6.70 -11.64 15.89
CA GLU A 258 5.68 -12.44 16.59
C GLU A 258 4.29 -11.79 16.48
N GLU A 259 4.20 -10.45 16.57
CA GLU A 259 2.93 -9.75 16.33
C GLU A 259 2.41 -9.94 14.90
N ALA A 260 3.28 -9.80 13.89
CA ALA A 260 2.91 -10.04 12.50
C ALA A 260 2.41 -11.48 12.27
N ASP A 261 3.12 -12.47 12.81
CA ASP A 261 2.75 -13.88 12.71
C ASP A 261 1.41 -14.15 13.40
N HIS A 262 1.20 -13.62 14.61
CA HIS A 262 -0.06 -13.77 15.35
C HIS A 262 -1.26 -13.13 14.65
N LEU A 263 -1.09 -12.00 13.96
CA LEU A 263 -2.16 -11.37 13.18
C LEU A 263 -2.66 -12.33 12.08
N VAL A 264 -1.74 -12.89 11.30
CA VAL A 264 -2.05 -13.80 10.20
C VAL A 264 -2.63 -15.11 10.72
N GLU A 265 -1.99 -15.72 11.72
CA GLU A 265 -2.42 -17.02 12.27
C GLU A 265 -3.83 -16.95 12.87
N ARG A 266 -4.14 -15.89 13.62
CA ARG A 266 -5.49 -15.70 14.17
C ARG A 266 -6.54 -15.55 13.07
N ALA A 267 -6.23 -14.82 12.01
CA ALA A 267 -7.16 -14.64 10.90
C ALA A 267 -7.31 -15.93 10.08
N TRP A 268 -6.22 -16.68 9.91
CA TRP A 268 -6.22 -17.99 9.24
C TRP A 268 -7.01 -19.05 10.01
N THR A 269 -6.83 -19.13 11.34
CA THR A 269 -7.60 -20.03 12.22
C THR A 269 -9.11 -19.80 12.07
N ALA A 270 -9.54 -18.55 11.85
CA ALA A 270 -10.94 -18.23 11.63
C ALA A 270 -11.42 -18.52 10.19
N LEU A 271 -10.54 -18.39 9.19
CA LEU A 271 -10.87 -18.60 7.77
C LEU A 271 -10.86 -20.08 7.37
N SER A 272 -9.81 -20.82 7.75
CA SER A 272 -9.56 -22.18 7.28
C SER A 272 -10.73 -23.18 7.43
N PRO A 273 -11.57 -23.14 8.49
CA PRO A 273 -12.71 -24.05 8.60
C PRO A 273 -13.85 -23.73 7.61
N THR A 274 -13.88 -22.51 7.09
CA THR A 274 -14.89 -22.01 6.15
C THR A 274 -14.50 -22.19 4.69
N CYS A 275 -13.22 -22.49 4.41
CA CYS A 275 -12.77 -22.77 3.05
C CYS A 275 -13.45 -24.04 2.53
N PRO A 276 -13.93 -24.04 1.26
CA PRO A 276 -14.46 -25.25 0.66
C PRO A 276 -13.39 -26.35 0.68
N ARG A 277 -13.79 -27.59 0.97
CA ARG A 277 -12.88 -28.72 0.76
C ARG A 277 -12.56 -28.82 -0.74
N PRO A 278 -11.32 -29.18 -1.13
CA PRO A 278 -11.00 -29.38 -2.53
C PRO A 278 -11.96 -30.41 -3.12
N GLY A 279 -12.85 -29.91 -3.98
CA GLY A 279 -13.79 -30.65 -4.79
C GLY A 279 -13.64 -30.19 -6.24
N PRO A 280 -14.27 -30.88 -7.21
CA PRO A 280 -14.24 -30.42 -8.59
C PRO A 280 -14.74 -28.96 -8.64
N PRO A 281 -14.09 -28.09 -9.43
CA PRO A 281 -14.41 -26.67 -9.44
C PRO A 281 -15.91 -26.50 -9.73
N PRO A 282 -16.65 -25.72 -8.91
CA PRO A 282 -17.97 -25.26 -9.34
C PRO A 282 -17.79 -24.50 -10.65
N ALA A 283 -18.80 -24.53 -11.52
CA ALA A 283 -18.79 -23.79 -12.77
C ALA A 283 -18.86 -22.27 -12.49
N CYS A 284 -17.78 -21.70 -11.97
CA CYS A 284 -17.55 -20.28 -11.89
C CYS A 284 -17.08 -19.83 -13.28
N THR A 285 -18.02 -19.74 -14.22
CA THR A 285 -17.76 -19.08 -15.50
C THR A 285 -17.98 -17.58 -15.30
N PRO A 286 -16.97 -16.73 -15.47
CA PRO A 286 -17.23 -15.34 -15.79
C PRO A 286 -18.14 -15.31 -17.01
N SER A 287 -19.10 -14.39 -17.02
CA SER A 287 -19.89 -14.14 -18.22
C SER A 287 -18.90 -13.89 -19.36
N ALA A 288 -18.93 -14.73 -20.40
CA ALA A 288 -17.97 -14.77 -21.50
C ALA A 288 -17.37 -13.39 -21.84
N ALA A 289 -16.07 -13.22 -21.54
CA ALA A 289 -15.31 -12.07 -21.96
C ALA A 289 -15.36 -12.00 -23.50
N ARG A 290 -15.72 -10.83 -24.05
CA ARG A 290 -15.50 -10.59 -25.48
C ARG A 290 -14.00 -10.58 -25.74
N PRO A 291 -13.50 -11.17 -26.85
CA PRO A 291 -12.16 -10.85 -27.30
C PRO A 291 -12.08 -9.35 -27.56
N TYR A 292 -10.99 -8.74 -27.09
CA TYR A 292 -10.61 -7.35 -27.38
C TYR A 292 -10.74 -7.12 -28.89
N ALA A 293 -11.74 -6.36 -29.33
CA ALA A 293 -11.77 -5.86 -30.68
C ALA A 293 -10.69 -4.79 -30.76
N ALA A 294 -9.54 -5.12 -31.34
CA ALA A 294 -8.55 -4.13 -31.73
C ALA A 294 -9.28 -3.04 -32.52
N ALA A 295 -9.19 -1.80 -32.04
CA ALA A 295 -9.74 -0.65 -32.74
C ALA A 295 -9.16 -0.66 -34.16
N ALA A 296 -10.01 -0.94 -35.15
CA ALA A 296 -9.65 -0.81 -36.54
C ALA A 296 -9.30 0.66 -36.79
N SER A 297 -8.02 0.94 -37.06
CA SER A 297 -7.59 2.20 -37.64
C SER A 297 -8.34 2.43 -38.95
N PRO A 298 -8.99 3.58 -39.17
CA PRO A 298 -9.45 3.93 -40.49
C PRO A 298 -8.23 4.37 -41.30
N GLU A 299 -7.68 3.48 -42.12
CA GLU A 299 -6.90 3.88 -43.29
C GLU A 299 -7.86 4.49 -44.32
N GLY A 300 -7.61 5.73 -44.74
CA GLY A 300 -8.36 6.34 -45.83
C GLY A 300 -8.14 7.83 -46.07
N GLY A 301 -6.98 8.19 -46.63
CA GLY A 301 -6.75 9.44 -47.39
C GLY A 301 -6.58 10.72 -46.55
N THR A 302 -5.68 11.66 -46.83
CA THR A 302 -4.91 11.98 -48.03
C THR A 302 -3.64 12.74 -47.62
N LYS A 303 -2.56 12.52 -48.38
CA LYS A 303 -1.28 13.23 -48.31
C LYS A 303 -1.46 14.75 -48.31
N ASN A 304 -0.76 15.46 -47.43
CA ASN A 304 -0.25 16.80 -47.73
C ASN A 304 1.08 17.03 -46.99
N THR A 305 2.10 17.33 -47.78
CA THR A 305 3.48 17.71 -47.39
C THR A 305 3.53 19.11 -46.76
N PRO A 306 4.64 19.46 -46.05
CA PRO A 306 4.67 20.57 -45.12
C PRO A 306 4.96 21.90 -45.83
N SER A 307 4.27 22.97 -45.44
CA SER A 307 4.65 24.34 -45.78
C SER A 307 4.80 25.17 -44.52
N ASP A 308 5.96 25.78 -44.39
CA ASP A 308 6.31 26.84 -43.45
C ASP A 308 5.20 27.89 -43.30
N ARG A 309 4.90 28.26 -42.05
CA ARG A 309 4.65 29.64 -41.59
C ARG A 309 4.29 29.66 -40.11
N VAL A 310 5.24 30.12 -39.30
CA VAL A 310 4.97 30.76 -38.01
C VAL A 310 4.29 32.11 -38.28
N PRO A 311 3.25 32.48 -37.51
CA PRO A 311 3.35 33.74 -36.80
C PRO A 311 2.89 33.66 -35.34
N ALA A 312 3.62 34.41 -34.52
CA ALA A 312 3.33 34.70 -33.13
C ALA A 312 1.98 35.39 -32.94
N HIS A 313 1.26 35.03 -31.87
CA HIS A 313 0.51 36.02 -31.09
C HIS A 313 0.38 35.58 -29.64
N GLN A 314 1.03 36.37 -28.78
CA GLN A 314 0.75 36.51 -27.37
C GLN A 314 -0.74 36.82 -27.15
N ARG A 315 -1.37 36.17 -26.14
CA ARG A 315 -2.14 36.84 -25.08
C ARG A 315 -2.77 35.84 -24.10
N GLY A 316 -2.37 35.98 -22.83
CA GLY A 316 -3.32 36.09 -21.71
C GLY A 316 -3.74 34.83 -20.98
N TRP A 317 -2.93 34.35 -20.03
CA TRP A 317 -3.44 33.64 -18.85
C TRP A 317 -3.17 34.52 -17.63
N LYS A 318 -4.25 35.13 -17.10
CA LYS A 318 -4.23 36.00 -15.92
C LYS A 318 -3.97 35.15 -14.67
N LYS A 319 -2.99 35.60 -13.89
CA LYS A 319 -2.72 35.23 -12.50
C LYS A 319 -3.94 35.49 -11.62
N TRP A 320 -4.27 34.55 -10.75
CA TRP A 320 -5.05 34.81 -9.54
C TRP A 320 -4.07 34.99 -8.38
N SER A 321 -3.98 36.22 -7.87
CA SER A 321 -3.29 36.56 -6.62
C SER A 321 -4.35 36.86 -5.57
N LEU A 322 -4.32 36.12 -4.45
CA LEU A 322 -5.00 36.48 -3.22
C LEU A 322 -3.96 37.12 -2.29
N GLY A 323 -4.14 38.40 -1.99
CA GLY A 323 -3.55 39.14 -0.87
C GLY A 323 -4.65 40.07 -0.36
N GLU A 324 -5.16 39.80 0.84
CA GLU A 324 -4.82 40.50 2.10
C GLU A 324 -5.50 41.88 2.22
N SER A 325 -6.32 42.01 3.27
CA SER A 325 -6.55 43.30 3.91
C SER A 325 -6.83 43.09 5.39
N ASN A 326 -5.92 43.58 6.22
CA ASN A 326 -6.17 43.98 7.60
C ASN A 326 -5.50 45.36 7.79
N PRO A 327 -6.12 46.31 8.48
CA PRO A 327 -5.40 47.33 9.22
C PRO A 327 -5.04 46.87 10.64
#